data_AF-A0A6I8RZS7-F1
#
_entry.id   AF-A0A6I8RZS7-F1
#
_cell.length_a   1.000
_cell.length_b   1.000
_cell.length_c   1.000
_cell.angle_alpha   90.00
_cell.angle_beta   90.00
_cell.angle_gamma   90.00
#
_symmetry.space_group_name_H-M   'P 1'
#
loop_
_entity.id
_entity.type
_entity.pdbx_description
1 polymer ?
#
loop_
_entity_poly.entity_id
_entity_poly.type
_entity_poly.pdbx_seq_one_letter_code
_entity_poly.pdbx_strand_id
1 'polypeptide(L)'
;MYKNQNLSRSKTSEGCCCTVKMAYFGEKIWREEHLPYFQECILQSNDQPHDGNIYAMYHGTTLVAAKQIIKHGFEQSADGMLGRGVYVSRDIDKAARYPLEDKSKQVVLKLRVNVGKVKMINYQGHPLQKIWHDHGYDTAWVPASCGMVQSQLEEDCIWDPKRIKVVGIAKARQCHITDLLFLVEIYRK
;
A
#
# COMPACT_ATOMS: atom_id res chain seq x y z
N MET A 1 59.87 -24.71 -38.42
CA MET A 1 60.47 -23.41 -38.04
C MET A 1 59.28 -22.47 -37.79
N TYR A 2 58.95 -21.93 -36.62
CA TYR A 2 59.69 -21.55 -35.42
C TYR A 2 58.89 -21.89 -34.15
N LYS A 3 59.61 -21.97 -33.02
CA LYS A 3 59.15 -22.23 -31.65
C LYS A 3 58.72 -20.93 -30.92
N ASN A 4 58.14 -21.16 -29.72
CA ASN A 4 58.04 -20.35 -28.50
C ASN A 4 56.71 -19.59 -28.32
N GLN A 5 55.83 -20.05 -27.42
CA GLN A 5 55.88 -19.96 -25.94
C GLN A 5 55.85 -18.52 -25.43
N ASN A 6 54.71 -18.14 -24.84
CA ASN A 6 54.70 -17.49 -23.54
C ASN A 6 53.41 -17.87 -22.80
N LEU A 7 53.59 -18.60 -21.70
CA LEU A 7 52.65 -18.71 -20.60
C LEU A 7 52.59 -17.35 -19.89
N SER A 8 51.40 -16.86 -19.61
CA SER A 8 51.12 -16.23 -18.33
C SER A 8 49.82 -16.79 -17.77
N ARG A 9 49.86 -17.11 -16.48
CA ARG A 9 48.91 -17.91 -15.73
C ARG A 9 48.35 -17.01 -14.64
N SER A 10 47.05 -16.75 -14.64
CA SER A 10 46.23 -16.45 -13.44
C SER A 10 44.80 -16.90 -13.78
N LYS A 11 44.44 -18.15 -13.44
CA LYS A 11 43.80 -18.58 -12.19
C LYS A 11 42.52 -17.81 -11.84
N THR A 12 41.41 -18.51 -12.10
CA THR A 12 40.22 -18.74 -11.23
C THR A 12 39.40 -17.51 -10.82
N SER A 13 38.08 -17.50 -10.96
CA SER A 13 37.17 -18.53 -10.48
C SER A 13 35.75 -18.23 -10.96
N GLU A 14 34.96 -19.32 -11.08
CA GLU A 14 33.53 -19.39 -10.76
C GLU A 14 32.61 -18.44 -11.53
N GLY A 15 31.84 -18.92 -12.49
CA GLY A 15 30.92 -20.03 -12.31
C GLY A 15 29.60 -19.50 -12.84
N CYS A 16 29.27 -19.92 -14.06
CA CYS A 16 28.00 -19.66 -14.70
C CYS A 16 26.89 -20.26 -13.83
N CYS A 17 26.37 -19.49 -12.87
CA CYS A 17 25.14 -19.84 -12.20
C CYS A 17 24.02 -19.35 -13.11
N CYS A 18 23.53 -20.27 -13.93
CA CYS A 18 22.20 -20.17 -14.51
C CYS A 18 21.21 -19.90 -13.39
N THR A 19 20.91 -18.63 -13.11
CA THR A 19 19.81 -18.29 -12.22
C THR A 19 18.54 -18.72 -12.94
N VAL A 20 18.05 -19.87 -12.52
CA VAL A 20 16.75 -20.41 -12.87
C VAL A 20 15.76 -19.26 -12.73
N LYS A 21 15.20 -18.80 -13.87
CA LYS A 21 14.01 -17.97 -13.87
C LYS A 21 12.88 -18.82 -13.31
N MET A 22 12.76 -18.86 -11.99
CA MET A 22 11.52 -19.24 -11.33
C MET A 22 10.51 -18.15 -11.73
N ALA A 23 9.72 -18.45 -12.77
CA ALA A 23 8.57 -17.65 -13.13
C ALA A 23 7.54 -17.80 -12.00
N TYR A 24 7.68 -17.00 -10.96
CA TYR A 24 6.66 -16.86 -9.93
C TYR A 24 5.45 -16.18 -10.58
N PHE A 25 4.39 -16.96 -10.83
CA PHE A 25 3.06 -16.49 -11.22
C PHE A 25 2.31 -15.83 -10.04
N GLY A 26 3.02 -15.09 -9.18
CA GLY A 26 2.40 -14.14 -8.26
C GLY A 26 2.02 -12.88 -9.03
N GLU A 27 0.89 -12.24 -8.68
CA GLU A 27 0.52 -10.97 -9.31
C GLU A 27 1.73 -10.02 -9.29
N LYS A 28 2.11 -9.51 -10.47
CA LYS A 28 3.30 -8.67 -10.68
C LYS A 28 3.39 -7.48 -9.69
N ILE A 29 2.24 -7.10 -9.13
CA ILE A 29 2.02 -6.01 -8.19
C ILE A 29 2.56 -6.26 -6.77
N TRP A 30 2.80 -7.51 -6.35
CA TRP A 30 3.31 -7.83 -5.00
C TRP A 30 4.69 -8.48 -5.02
N ARG A 31 5.45 -8.29 -6.11
CA ARG A 31 6.78 -8.90 -6.27
C ARG A 31 7.71 -8.51 -5.13
N GLU A 32 7.67 -7.26 -4.71
CA GLU A 32 8.51 -6.70 -3.65
C GLU A 32 8.23 -7.35 -2.29
N GLU A 33 6.98 -7.73 -2.00
CA GLU A 33 6.59 -8.41 -0.76
C GLU A 33 7.19 -9.83 -0.66
N HIS A 34 7.50 -10.47 -1.80
CA HIS A 34 8.09 -11.81 -1.84
C HIS A 34 9.61 -11.83 -1.73
N LEU A 35 10.27 -10.68 -1.65
CA LEU A 35 11.72 -10.63 -1.46
C LEU A 35 12.06 -11.05 -0.02
N PRO A 36 13.15 -11.81 0.20
CA PRO A 36 13.53 -12.29 1.53
C PRO A 36 13.89 -11.17 2.51
N TYR A 37 14.03 -9.94 2.02
CA TYR A 37 14.34 -8.74 2.79
C TYR A 37 13.15 -7.77 2.87
N PHE A 38 11.94 -8.19 2.48
CA PHE A 38 10.77 -7.33 2.60
C PHE A 38 10.55 -6.94 4.05
N GLN A 39 10.55 -5.63 4.28
CA GLN A 39 10.18 -5.06 5.57
C GLN A 39 9.05 -4.06 5.34
N GLU A 40 7.97 -4.21 6.09
CA GLU A 40 6.86 -3.28 6.08
C GLU A 40 7.37 -1.88 6.46
N CYS A 41 7.19 -0.91 5.57
CA CYS A 41 7.65 0.45 5.82
C CYS A 41 6.60 1.20 6.65
N ILE A 42 7.02 1.66 7.84
CA ILE A 42 6.24 2.58 8.66
C ILE A 42 6.79 3.97 8.39
N LEU A 43 6.19 4.65 7.42
CA LEU A 43 6.55 6.02 7.06
C LEU A 43 5.72 6.99 7.89
N GLN A 44 6.35 8.07 8.38
CA GLN A 44 5.62 9.11 9.09
C GLN A 44 4.59 9.74 8.15
N SER A 45 3.44 10.12 8.71
CA SER A 45 2.28 10.59 7.94
C SER A 45 2.60 11.81 7.05
N ASN A 46 3.52 12.68 7.48
CA ASN A 46 3.86 13.89 6.72
C ASN A 46 4.95 13.70 5.66
N ASP A 47 5.64 12.57 5.64
CA ASP A 47 6.70 12.32 4.67
C ASP A 47 6.11 11.94 3.32
N GLN A 48 6.77 12.30 2.22
CA GLN A 48 6.33 11.90 0.88
C GLN A 48 6.49 10.39 0.67
N PRO A 49 5.44 9.67 0.27
CA PRO A 49 5.58 8.28 -0.17
C PRO A 49 6.49 8.20 -1.40
N HIS A 50 7.41 7.24 -1.40
CA HIS A 50 8.27 6.96 -2.54
C HIS A 50 7.61 5.93 -3.47
N ASP A 51 7.77 6.15 -4.77
CA ASP A 51 7.22 5.26 -5.79
C ASP A 51 7.66 3.80 -5.60
N GLY A 52 6.74 2.87 -5.82
CA GLY A 52 6.98 1.43 -5.78
C GLY A 52 7.06 0.82 -4.38
N ASN A 53 7.01 1.62 -3.32
CA ASN A 53 7.07 1.12 -1.96
C ASN A 53 5.74 0.54 -1.46
N ILE A 54 5.84 -0.25 -0.40
CA ILE A 54 4.70 -0.79 0.34
C ILE A 54 4.71 -0.22 1.76
N TYR A 55 3.62 0.41 2.16
CA TYR A 55 3.50 1.06 3.47
C TYR A 55 2.43 0.42 4.34
N ALA A 56 2.66 0.45 5.65
CA ALA A 56 1.61 0.25 6.63
C ALA A 56 0.68 1.46 6.64
N MET A 57 -0.61 1.22 6.42
CA MET A 57 -1.64 2.27 6.43
C MET A 57 -2.90 1.78 7.16
N TYR A 58 -3.87 2.67 7.32
CA TYR A 58 -5.07 2.46 8.12
C TYR A 58 -6.32 2.97 7.42
N HIS A 59 -7.41 2.24 7.64
CA HIS A 59 -8.74 2.62 7.17
C HIS A 59 -9.77 2.40 8.28
N GLY A 60 -10.42 3.48 8.71
CA GLY A 60 -11.50 3.42 9.70
C GLY A 60 -12.85 3.23 9.03
N THR A 61 -13.65 2.29 9.53
CA THR A 61 -14.94 1.94 8.96
C THR A 61 -15.86 1.30 10.01
N THR A 62 -17.07 0.93 9.61
CA THR A 62 -18.01 0.20 10.47
C THR A 62 -17.62 -1.27 10.59
N LEU A 63 -18.00 -1.94 11.67
CA LEU A 63 -17.80 -3.38 11.84
C LEU A 63 -18.35 -4.21 10.67
N VAL A 64 -19.52 -3.83 10.14
CA VAL A 64 -20.14 -4.52 9.01
C VAL A 64 -19.28 -4.38 7.76
N ALA A 65 -18.87 -3.16 7.42
CA ALA A 65 -18.01 -2.90 6.28
C ALA A 65 -16.63 -3.55 6.44
N ALA A 66 -16.03 -3.53 7.64
CA ALA A 66 -14.77 -4.22 7.91
C ALA A 66 -14.85 -5.72 7.59
N LYS A 67 -15.92 -6.40 8.00
CA LYS A 67 -16.13 -7.83 7.68
C LYS A 67 -16.28 -8.05 6.17
N GLN A 68 -16.94 -7.16 5.45
CA GLN A 68 -17.05 -7.25 3.98
C GLN A 68 -15.71 -7.03 3.30
N ILE A 69 -14.98 -5.99 3.70
CA ILE A 69 -13.66 -5.65 3.15
C ILE A 69 -12.67 -6.79 3.38
N ILE A 70 -12.66 -7.41 4.57
CA ILE A 70 -11.78 -8.56 4.84
C ILE A 70 -12.07 -9.73 3.90
N LYS A 71 -13.35 -10.04 3.65
CA LYS A 71 -13.76 -11.20 2.84
C LYS A 71 -13.61 -10.97 1.33
N HIS A 72 -13.98 -9.79 0.87
CA HIS A 72 -14.18 -9.50 -0.55
C HIS A 72 -13.13 -8.55 -1.12
N GLY A 73 -12.40 -7.84 -0.26
CA GLY A 73 -11.50 -6.76 -0.64
C GLY A 73 -12.19 -5.40 -0.62
N PHE A 74 -11.43 -4.36 -0.92
CA PHE A 74 -11.97 -3.00 -1.05
C PHE A 74 -12.66 -2.82 -2.40
N GLU A 75 -13.62 -1.89 -2.41
CA GLU A 75 -14.23 -1.33 -3.61
C GLU A 75 -13.93 0.18 -3.65
N GLN A 76 -13.78 0.73 -4.86
CA GLN A 76 -13.58 2.17 -5.01
C GLN A 76 -14.84 2.93 -4.57
N SER A 77 -14.66 4.08 -3.92
CA SER A 77 -15.74 5.07 -3.82
C SER A 77 -16.12 5.59 -5.21
N ALA A 78 -17.35 6.06 -5.39
CA ALA A 78 -17.79 6.62 -6.67
C ALA A 78 -17.12 7.98 -6.99
N ASP A 79 -16.79 8.76 -5.96
CA ASP A 79 -16.10 10.05 -6.04
C ASP A 79 -15.42 10.37 -4.69
N GLY A 80 -14.71 11.49 -4.64
CA GLY A 80 -14.14 12.08 -3.44
C GLY A 80 -13.29 13.31 -3.80
N MET A 81 -12.57 13.85 -2.81
CA MET A 81 -11.70 15.00 -3.03
C MET A 81 -10.64 14.75 -4.12
N LEU A 82 -10.14 13.51 -4.19
CA LEU A 82 -9.15 13.05 -5.17
C LEU A 82 -9.77 12.22 -6.30
N GLY A 83 -11.10 12.31 -6.48
CA GLY A 83 -11.84 11.44 -7.40
C GLY A 83 -12.14 10.06 -6.80
N ARG A 84 -12.50 9.10 -7.65
CA ARG A 84 -12.80 7.72 -7.24
C ARG A 84 -11.53 6.98 -6.79
N GLY A 85 -11.67 6.12 -5.80
CA GLY A 85 -10.58 5.29 -5.30
C GLY A 85 -10.84 4.80 -3.87
N VAL A 86 -9.82 4.20 -3.27
CA VAL A 86 -9.84 3.78 -1.87
C VAL A 86 -9.01 4.75 -1.04
N TYR A 87 -9.65 5.38 -0.05
CA TYR A 87 -9.02 6.37 0.81
C TYR A 87 -8.45 5.74 2.07
N VAL A 88 -7.17 5.98 2.33
CA VAL A 88 -6.43 5.44 3.48
C VAL A 88 -5.51 6.52 4.05
N SER A 89 -4.96 6.25 5.23
CA SER A 89 -4.12 7.18 5.97
C SER A 89 -3.02 6.40 6.68
N ARG A 90 -1.80 6.95 6.73
CA ARG A 90 -0.73 6.48 7.61
C ARG A 90 -0.92 6.95 9.05
N ASP A 91 -1.71 8.00 9.26
CA ASP A 91 -2.17 8.43 10.58
C ASP A 91 -3.35 7.56 11.06
N ILE A 92 -3.12 6.76 12.11
CA ILE A 92 -4.14 5.91 12.74
C ILE A 92 -5.24 6.71 13.43
N ASP A 93 -4.92 7.85 14.03
CA ASP A 93 -5.88 8.69 14.73
C ASP A 93 -6.79 9.40 13.72
N LYS A 94 -6.26 9.76 12.54
CA LYS A 94 -7.08 10.19 11.41
C LYS A 94 -8.05 9.09 10.99
N ALA A 95 -7.56 7.86 10.76
CA ALA A 95 -8.41 6.74 10.37
C ALA A 95 -9.49 6.45 11.44
N ALA A 96 -9.12 6.53 12.72
CA ALA A 96 -10.04 6.37 13.85
C ALA A 96 -11.07 7.51 14.01
N ARG A 97 -11.14 8.48 13.10
CA ARG A 97 -12.26 9.43 13.04
C ARG A 97 -13.49 8.83 12.37
N TYR A 98 -13.34 7.76 11.59
CA TYR A 98 -14.41 7.15 10.80
C TYR A 98 -14.95 5.87 11.44
N PRO A 99 -16.27 5.62 11.36
CA PRO A 99 -17.30 6.48 10.76
C PRO A 99 -17.52 7.77 11.58
N LEU A 100 -18.02 8.83 10.94
CA LEU A 100 -18.18 10.15 11.57
C LEU A 100 -19.32 10.19 12.61
N GLU A 101 -20.40 9.46 12.36
CA GLU A 101 -21.62 9.51 13.16
C GLU A 101 -21.60 8.54 14.36
N ASP A 102 -21.71 7.23 14.10
CA ASP A 102 -21.75 6.20 15.14
C ASP A 102 -20.44 5.42 15.24
N LYS A 103 -19.63 5.76 16.24
CA LYS A 103 -18.37 5.08 16.54
C LYS A 103 -18.53 3.86 17.45
N SER A 104 -19.76 3.50 17.86
CA SER A 104 -20.02 2.37 18.75
C SER A 104 -19.53 1.05 18.16
N LYS A 105 -19.56 0.90 16.83
CA LYS A 105 -19.05 -0.27 16.12
C LYS A 105 -17.92 0.11 15.16
N GLN A 106 -17.09 1.07 15.56
CA GLN A 106 -15.90 1.46 14.81
C GLN A 106 -14.87 0.33 14.78
N VAL A 107 -14.26 0.14 13.60
CA VAL A 107 -13.08 -0.70 13.38
C VAL A 107 -12.07 0.08 12.56
N VAL A 108 -10.79 -0.01 12.93
CA VAL A 108 -9.66 0.48 12.13
C VAL A 108 -8.89 -0.74 11.63
N LEU A 109 -8.89 -0.93 10.32
CA LEU A 109 -8.13 -1.98 9.65
C LEU A 109 -6.66 -1.55 9.53
N LYS A 110 -5.74 -2.49 9.75
CA LYS A 110 -4.32 -2.34 9.40
C LYS A 110 -4.11 -2.90 8.00
N LEU A 111 -3.47 -2.12 7.14
CA LEU A 111 -3.30 -2.40 5.72
C LEU A 111 -1.82 -2.48 5.35
N ARG A 112 -1.51 -3.28 4.32
CA ARG A 112 -0.34 -3.08 3.47
C ARG A 112 -0.82 -2.52 2.14
N VAL A 113 -0.20 -1.41 1.73
CA VAL A 113 -0.59 -0.68 0.52
C VAL A 113 0.62 -0.55 -0.38
N ASN A 114 0.56 -1.15 -1.57
CA ASN A 114 1.52 -0.89 -2.64
C ASN A 114 1.13 0.40 -3.36
N VAL A 115 1.85 1.49 -3.10
CA VAL A 115 1.48 2.81 -3.61
C VAL A 115 1.76 2.98 -5.10
N GLY A 116 2.54 2.10 -5.73
CA GLY A 116 2.89 2.20 -7.14
C GLY A 116 3.51 3.56 -7.47
N LYS A 117 3.08 4.20 -8.56
CA LYS A 117 3.49 5.56 -8.91
C LYS A 117 2.63 6.60 -8.19
N VAL A 118 3.24 7.51 -7.44
CA VAL A 118 2.55 8.46 -6.56
C VAL A 118 2.49 9.85 -7.18
N LYS A 119 1.33 10.49 -7.12
CA LYS A 119 1.14 11.91 -7.47
C LYS A 119 0.79 12.73 -6.23
N MET A 120 1.65 13.69 -5.88
CA MET A 120 1.30 14.71 -4.89
C MET A 120 0.23 15.66 -5.44
N ILE A 121 -0.84 15.86 -4.65
CA ILE A 121 -1.92 16.82 -4.88
C ILE A 121 -1.98 17.76 -3.66
N ASN A 122 -1.36 18.93 -3.78
CA ASN A 122 -1.06 19.82 -2.64
C ASN A 122 -1.80 21.17 -2.67
N TYR A 123 -2.83 21.33 -3.49
CA TYR A 123 -3.71 22.50 -3.49
C TYR A 123 -5.05 22.19 -4.17
N GLN A 124 -6.10 22.92 -3.77
CA GLN A 124 -7.43 22.77 -4.34
C GLN A 124 -7.48 23.25 -5.79
N GLY A 125 -8.16 22.48 -6.65
CA GLY A 125 -8.20 22.74 -8.08
C GLY A 125 -6.94 22.29 -8.83
N HIS A 126 -6.11 21.44 -8.23
CA HIS A 126 -4.95 20.86 -8.93
C HIS A 126 -5.41 20.18 -10.24
N PRO A 127 -4.74 20.40 -11.39
CA PRO A 127 -5.19 19.88 -12.68
C PRO A 127 -5.42 18.36 -12.71
N LEU A 128 -4.61 17.62 -11.96
CA LEU A 128 -4.73 16.17 -11.80
C LEU A 128 -5.55 15.72 -10.58
N GLN A 129 -6.20 16.62 -9.84
CA GLN A 129 -6.84 16.31 -8.55
C GLN A 129 -7.77 15.09 -8.62
N LYS A 130 -8.55 14.96 -9.69
CA LYS A 130 -9.50 13.85 -9.87
C LYS A 130 -9.15 12.88 -11.02
N ILE A 131 -8.13 13.18 -11.81
CA ILE A 131 -7.79 12.46 -13.06
C ILE A 131 -6.37 11.89 -13.06
N TRP A 132 -5.66 11.93 -11.92
CA TRP A 132 -4.29 11.42 -11.80
C TRP A 132 -4.13 9.96 -12.29
N HIS A 133 -5.15 9.12 -12.13
CA HIS A 133 -5.13 7.73 -12.61
C HIS A 133 -5.11 7.63 -14.14
N ASP A 134 -5.83 8.50 -14.85
CA ASP A 134 -5.79 8.58 -16.33
C ASP A 134 -4.40 8.98 -16.85
N HIS A 135 -3.58 9.60 -15.99
CA HIS A 135 -2.20 9.98 -16.26
C HIS A 135 -1.17 8.93 -15.81
N GLY A 136 -1.61 7.71 -15.49
CA GLY A 136 -0.76 6.57 -15.17
C GLY A 136 -0.15 6.61 -13.76
N TYR A 137 -0.79 7.31 -12.83
CA TYR A 137 -0.47 7.24 -11.40
C TYR A 137 -1.37 6.21 -10.70
N ASP A 138 -0.82 5.52 -9.72
CA ASP A 138 -1.52 4.48 -8.96
C ASP A 138 -2.10 5.01 -7.65
N THR A 139 -1.48 6.05 -7.10
CA THR A 139 -1.89 6.72 -5.86
C THR A 139 -1.82 8.23 -6.02
N ALA A 140 -2.87 8.94 -5.59
CA ALA A 140 -2.78 10.36 -5.28
C ALA A 140 -2.56 10.56 -3.78
N TRP A 141 -1.60 11.40 -3.42
CA TRP A 141 -1.24 11.70 -2.04
C TRP A 141 -1.41 13.20 -1.74
N VAL A 142 -2.06 13.49 -0.62
CA VAL A 142 -2.23 14.84 -0.08
C VAL A 142 -1.32 14.99 1.13
N PRO A 143 -0.38 15.95 1.14
CA PRO A 143 0.40 16.24 2.34
C PRO A 143 -0.44 16.92 3.43
N ALA A 144 -0.02 16.80 4.68
CA ALA A 144 -0.60 17.58 5.75
C ALA A 144 -0.39 19.10 5.53
N SER A 145 -1.26 19.90 6.12
CA SER A 145 -1.15 21.37 6.16
C SER A 145 -1.06 22.07 4.79
N CYS A 146 -1.56 21.46 3.71
CA CYS A 146 -1.57 22.07 2.37
C CYS A 146 -2.91 22.68 1.96
N GLY A 147 -3.89 22.78 2.88
CA GLY A 147 -5.19 23.37 2.60
C GLY A 147 -6.14 22.50 1.78
N MET A 148 -5.79 21.24 1.50
CA MET A 148 -6.66 20.30 0.78
C MET A 148 -7.86 19.82 1.62
N VAL A 149 -7.64 19.50 2.89
CA VAL A 149 -8.67 18.97 3.79
C VAL A 149 -8.81 19.82 5.04
N GLN A 150 -10.03 19.94 5.58
CA GLN A 150 -10.29 20.70 6.81
C GLN A 150 -9.49 20.17 8.00
N SER A 151 -9.22 18.87 8.04
CA SER A 151 -8.41 18.25 9.10
C SER A 151 -6.94 18.66 9.07
N GLN A 152 -6.44 19.21 7.95
CA GLN A 152 -5.02 19.44 7.67
C GLN A 152 -4.13 18.19 7.77
N LEU A 153 -4.72 16.99 7.71
CA LEU A 153 -3.99 15.72 7.79
C LEU A 153 -3.91 15.03 6.44
N GLU A 154 -2.78 14.37 6.21
CA GLU A 154 -2.46 13.67 4.97
C GLU A 154 -3.47 12.57 4.58
N GLU A 155 -3.58 12.29 3.30
CA GLU A 155 -4.47 11.24 2.77
C GLU A 155 -3.92 10.64 1.49
N ASP A 156 -4.06 9.34 1.35
CA ASP A 156 -3.78 8.62 0.12
C ASP A 156 -5.11 8.14 -0.51
N CYS A 157 -5.23 8.27 -1.82
CA CYS A 157 -6.30 7.70 -2.63
C CYS A 157 -5.71 6.74 -3.66
N ILE A 158 -6.02 5.45 -3.52
CA ILE A 158 -5.47 4.36 -4.32
C ILE A 158 -6.46 4.00 -5.42
N TRP A 159 -5.97 3.86 -6.65
CA TRP A 159 -6.83 3.58 -7.80
C TRP A 159 -7.31 2.14 -7.80
N ASP A 160 -6.40 1.17 -7.88
CA ASP A 160 -6.73 -0.26 -7.95
C ASP A 160 -6.80 -0.87 -6.54
N PRO A 161 -7.97 -1.33 -6.06
CA PRO A 161 -8.10 -1.98 -4.75
C PRO A 161 -7.20 -3.21 -4.55
N LYS A 162 -6.73 -3.86 -5.62
CA LYS A 162 -5.79 -5.00 -5.54
C LYS A 162 -4.42 -4.62 -4.96
N ARG A 163 -4.11 -3.31 -4.92
CA ARG A 163 -2.92 -2.76 -4.27
C ARG A 163 -3.02 -2.72 -2.74
N ILE A 164 -4.13 -3.17 -2.16
CA ILE A 164 -4.41 -3.10 -0.73
C ILE A 164 -4.66 -4.49 -0.17
N LYS A 165 -3.86 -4.89 0.83
CA LYS A 165 -4.08 -6.08 1.63
C LYS A 165 -4.49 -5.69 3.04
N VAL A 166 -5.55 -6.32 3.56
CA VAL A 166 -5.87 -6.25 4.98
C VAL A 166 -4.97 -7.23 5.72
N VAL A 167 -4.15 -6.73 6.63
CA VAL A 167 -3.14 -7.54 7.35
C VAL A 167 -3.38 -7.62 8.85
N GLY A 168 -4.37 -6.90 9.36
CA GLY A 168 -4.75 -6.96 10.77
C GLY A 168 -5.80 -5.94 11.17
N ILE A 169 -6.02 -5.84 12.48
CA ILE A 169 -6.95 -4.91 13.12
C ILE A 169 -6.14 -3.99 14.02
N ALA A 170 -6.12 -2.70 13.71
CA ALA A 170 -5.39 -1.71 14.50
C ALA A 170 -6.20 -1.24 15.72
N LYS A 171 -7.53 -1.16 15.59
CA LYS A 171 -8.44 -0.77 16.68
C LYS A 171 -9.83 -1.36 16.46
N ALA A 172 -10.40 -1.96 17.50
CA ALA A 172 -11.81 -2.37 17.54
C ALA A 172 -12.23 -2.54 19.00
N ARG A 173 -13.54 -2.67 19.27
CA ARG A 173 -14.02 -3.10 20.59
C ARG A 173 -13.55 -4.53 20.89
N GLN A 174 -13.19 -4.79 22.14
CA GLN A 174 -12.63 -6.09 22.58
C GLN A 174 -13.52 -7.28 22.20
N CYS A 175 -14.84 -7.13 22.30
CA CYS A 175 -15.81 -8.17 21.95
C CYS A 175 -15.85 -8.54 20.45
N HIS A 176 -15.16 -7.79 19.58
CA HIS A 176 -15.11 -8.05 18.14
C HIS A 176 -13.71 -8.40 17.63
N ILE A 177 -12.66 -8.18 18.44
CA ILE A 177 -11.27 -8.35 17.99
C ILE A 177 -11.00 -9.80 17.55
N THR A 178 -11.39 -10.79 18.36
CA THR A 178 -11.13 -12.21 18.05
C THR A 178 -11.78 -12.64 16.74
N ASP A 179 -13.06 -12.32 16.55
CA ASP A 179 -13.79 -12.62 15.31
C ASP A 179 -13.14 -11.98 14.09
N LEU A 180 -12.70 -10.73 14.21
CA LEU A 180 -12.08 -10.00 13.11
C LEU A 180 -10.70 -10.55 12.76
N LEU A 181 -9.87 -10.85 13.76
CA LEU A 181 -8.55 -11.47 13.53
C LEU A 181 -8.68 -12.85 12.89
N PHE A 182 -9.66 -13.65 13.31
CA PHE A 182 -9.96 -14.93 12.68
C PHE A 182 -10.36 -14.78 11.21
N LEU A 183 -11.20 -13.78 10.89
CA LEU A 183 -11.54 -13.48 9.49
C LEU A 183 -10.31 -13.03 8.68
N VAL A 184 -9.44 -12.19 9.25
CA VAL A 184 -8.21 -11.76 8.55
C VAL A 184 -7.33 -12.96 8.21
N GLU A 185 -7.20 -13.93 9.13
CA GLU A 185 -6.40 -15.13 8.89
C GLU A 185 -7.00 -16.02 7.79
N ILE A 186 -8.31 -16.24 7.79
CA ILE A 186 -8.99 -17.07 6.78
C ILE A 186 -8.91 -16.46 5.38
N TYR A 187 -9.12 -15.14 5.28
CA TYR A 187 -9.27 -14.44 4.00
C TYR A 187 -7.99 -13.72 3.57
N ARG A 188 -6.86 -14.00 4.21
CA ARG A 188 -5.56 -13.43 3.85
C ARG A 188 -5.21 -13.81 2.41
N LYS A 189 -4.87 -12.81 1.60
CA LYS A 189 -4.45 -12.95 0.19
C LYS A 189 -2.99 -12.57 0.01
#